data_AF-A0A8C4QDH8-F1
#
_entry.id   AF-A0A8C4QDH8-F1
#
_cell.length_a   1.000
_cell.length_b   1.000
_cell.length_c   1.000
_cell.angle_alpha   90.00
_cell.angle_beta   90.00
_cell.angle_gamma   90.00
#
_symmetry.space_group_name_H-M   'P 1'
#
loop_
_entity.id
_entity.type
_entity.pdbx_description
1 polymer ?
#
loop_
_entity_poly.entity_id
_entity_poly.type
_entity_poly.pdbx_seq_one_letter_code
_entity_poly.pdbx_strand_id
1 'polypeptide(L)'
;MKKLNNVREDHEQRLENLQLVQAEDRVKAELIEWNLSLVEQALRVMRAALASQLSWTDVEAFLSEAQDRGDPVACAIHHLRLDTNHITMALRNPYQQLNEEDGEHDEVKREEKEEDKKVEKKQKKKKKKNMQKPESDGLNKPVLIDLDLGLSAFANSKRFYDLKRHAAKKELKTIEASEKAFKSAEKKTWQTLKEVRVVASIQKARKIYWFEKLLWFISSENFLVIAGRDQQQNELIVKRYLRAGDLYLHADIHGATSCVLKNNTGKNLSWKMMLVNLVESA
;
A
#
# COMPACT_ATOMS: atom_id res chain seq x y z
N MET A 1 -1.36 -3.56 11.23
CA MET A 1 -2.43 -2.82 10.52
C MET A 1 -1.98 -1.44 10.03
N LYS A 2 -1.48 -0.53 10.88
CA LYS A 2 -1.08 0.83 10.44
C LYS A 2 -0.10 0.87 9.26
N LYS A 3 0.96 0.07 9.27
CA LYS A 3 1.95 0.04 8.15
C LYS A 3 1.34 -0.40 6.81
N LEU A 4 0.35 -1.28 6.80
CA LEU A 4 -0.33 -1.74 5.57
C LEU A 4 -1.28 -0.67 5.02
N ASN A 5 -1.98 0.03 5.91
CA ASN A 5 -2.86 1.13 5.52
C ASN A 5 -2.05 2.29 4.93
N ASN A 6 -0.91 2.65 5.52
CA ASN A 6 -0.04 3.70 4.99
C ASN A 6 0.47 3.37 3.56
N VAL A 7 0.82 2.10 3.30
CA VAL A 7 1.26 1.67 1.96
C VAL A 7 0.10 1.75 0.95
N ARG A 8 -1.11 1.41 1.38
CA ARG A 8 -2.31 1.53 0.54
C ARG A 8 -2.64 2.99 0.24
N GLU A 9 -2.63 3.85 1.24
CA GLU A 9 -2.86 5.30 1.09
C GLU A 9 -1.81 5.94 0.18
N ASP A 10 -0.54 5.58 0.31
CA ASP A 10 0.53 6.04 -0.59
C ASP A 10 0.28 5.62 -2.06
N HIS A 11 -0.17 4.38 -2.28
CA HIS A 11 -0.55 3.91 -3.60
C HIS A 11 -1.76 4.65 -4.18
N GLU A 12 -2.80 4.87 -3.37
CA GLU A 12 -4.00 5.60 -3.76
C GLU A 12 -3.65 7.06 -4.12
N GLN A 13 -2.88 7.74 -3.28
CA GLN A 13 -2.38 9.10 -3.57
C GLN A 13 -1.54 9.15 -4.85
N ARG A 14 -0.72 8.13 -5.10
CA ARG A 14 0.08 8.07 -6.33
C ARG A 14 -0.79 7.93 -7.58
N LEU A 15 -1.86 7.14 -7.51
CA LEU A 15 -2.83 6.99 -8.60
C LEU A 15 -3.61 8.29 -8.82
N GLU A 16 -4.10 8.91 -7.75
CA GLU A 16 -4.80 10.21 -7.82
C GLU A 16 -3.91 11.28 -8.45
N ASN A 17 -2.63 11.37 -8.05
CA ASN A 17 -1.68 12.29 -8.65
C ASN A 17 -1.46 12.02 -10.14
N LEU A 18 -1.38 10.75 -10.55
CA LEU A 18 -1.25 10.40 -11.98
C LEU A 18 -2.50 10.76 -12.78
N GLN A 19 -3.69 10.65 -12.20
CA GLN A 19 -4.94 11.06 -12.83
C GLN A 19 -5.06 12.58 -12.94
N LEU A 20 -4.66 13.30 -11.90
CA LEU A 20 -4.62 14.75 -11.90
C LEU A 20 -3.68 15.27 -12.99
N VAL A 21 -2.47 14.74 -13.09
CA VAL A 21 -1.51 15.10 -14.16
C VAL A 21 -2.09 14.82 -15.55
N GLN A 22 -2.79 13.69 -15.76
CA GLN A 22 -3.44 13.39 -17.03
C GLN A 22 -4.54 14.40 -17.39
N ALA A 23 -5.33 14.81 -16.41
CA ALA A 23 -6.39 15.81 -16.61
C ALA A 23 -5.77 17.18 -16.92
N GLU A 24 -4.72 17.59 -16.19
CA GLU A 24 -4.00 18.83 -16.45
C GLU A 24 -3.38 18.85 -17.85
N ASP A 25 -2.65 17.80 -18.24
CA ASP A 25 -2.02 17.72 -19.56
C ASP A 25 -3.06 17.74 -20.69
N ARG A 26 -4.22 17.11 -20.47
CA ARG A 26 -5.35 17.17 -21.40
C ARG A 26 -5.85 18.61 -21.56
N VAL A 27 -6.14 19.29 -20.45
CA VAL A 27 -6.66 20.67 -20.47
C VAL A 27 -5.64 21.60 -21.12
N LYS A 28 -4.34 21.43 -20.84
CA LYS A 28 -3.26 22.21 -21.49
C LYS A 28 -3.25 21.99 -23.00
N ALA A 29 -3.38 20.74 -23.45
CA ALA A 29 -3.41 20.43 -24.89
C ALA A 29 -4.63 21.07 -25.58
N GLU A 30 -5.82 20.92 -24.98
CA GLU A 30 -7.07 21.50 -25.50
C GLU A 30 -7.00 23.03 -25.56
N LEU A 31 -6.42 23.68 -24.54
CA LEU A 31 -6.23 25.14 -24.52
C LEU A 31 -5.28 25.63 -25.62
N ILE A 32 -4.23 24.87 -25.94
CA ILE A 32 -3.36 25.21 -27.07
C ILE A 32 -4.12 25.07 -28.39
N GLU A 33 -4.95 24.04 -28.54
CA GLU A 33 -5.74 23.83 -29.76
C GLU A 33 -6.81 24.92 -29.97
N TRP A 34 -7.47 25.37 -28.91
CA TRP A 34 -8.42 26.47 -29.00
C TRP A 34 -7.77 27.82 -29.28
N ASN A 35 -6.54 28.05 -28.82
CA ASN A 35 -5.80 29.30 -29.01
C ASN A 35 -4.71 29.17 -30.08
N LEU A 36 -4.90 28.30 -31.07
CA LEU A 36 -3.83 27.91 -31.99
C LEU A 36 -3.25 29.07 -32.80
N SER A 37 -4.11 29.98 -33.27
CA SER A 37 -3.71 31.16 -34.01
C SER A 37 -2.85 32.10 -33.16
N LEU A 38 -3.25 32.34 -31.92
CA LEU A 38 -2.55 33.17 -30.95
C LEU A 38 -1.17 32.59 -30.60
N VAL A 39 -1.12 31.29 -30.31
CA VAL A 39 0.12 30.59 -29.99
C VAL A 39 1.09 30.60 -31.18
N GLU A 40 0.61 30.31 -32.39
CA GLU A 40 1.47 30.29 -33.58
C GLU A 40 2.02 31.69 -33.91
N GLN A 41 1.22 32.75 -33.68
CA GLN A 41 1.68 34.14 -33.81
C GLN A 41 2.76 34.47 -32.77
N ALA A 42 2.56 34.12 -31.50
CA ALA A 42 3.55 34.29 -30.45
C ALA A 42 4.88 33.59 -30.80
N LEU A 43 4.81 32.33 -31.21
CA LEU A 43 5.96 31.55 -31.63
C LEU A 43 6.68 32.21 -32.81
N ARG A 44 5.94 32.72 -33.79
CA ARG A 44 6.52 33.42 -34.96
C ARG A 44 7.25 34.69 -34.56
N VAL A 45 6.64 35.54 -33.73
CA VAL A 45 7.25 36.81 -33.26
C VAL A 45 8.51 36.53 -32.46
N MET A 46 8.45 35.58 -31.51
CA MET A 46 9.60 35.20 -30.69
C MET A 46 10.74 34.61 -31.53
N ARG A 47 10.43 33.74 -32.50
CA ARG A 47 11.43 33.20 -33.44
C ARG A 47 12.04 34.28 -34.32
N ALA A 48 11.26 35.25 -34.78
CA ALA A 48 11.76 36.35 -35.58
C ALA A 48 12.72 37.23 -34.76
N ALA A 49 12.37 37.53 -33.50
CA ALA A 49 13.22 38.27 -32.58
C ALA A 49 14.56 37.55 -32.30
N LEU A 50 14.51 36.22 -32.17
CA LEU A 50 15.71 35.39 -32.04
C LEU A 50 16.56 35.37 -33.30
N ALA A 51 15.92 35.28 -34.47
CA ALA A 51 16.61 35.30 -35.77
C ALA A 51 17.29 36.65 -36.03
N SER A 52 16.71 37.75 -35.53
CA SER A 52 17.32 39.08 -35.58
C SER A 52 18.43 39.31 -34.56
N GLN A 53 18.82 38.28 -33.79
CA GLN A 53 19.88 38.35 -32.77
C GLN A 53 19.61 39.40 -31.68
N LEU A 54 18.34 39.70 -31.39
CA LEU A 54 18.00 40.58 -30.29
C LEU A 54 18.39 39.92 -28.97
N SER A 55 18.96 40.70 -28.06
CA SER A 55 19.22 40.21 -26.72
C SER A 55 17.89 39.99 -26.00
N TRP A 56 17.84 39.02 -25.09
CA TRP A 56 16.61 38.71 -24.39
C TRP A 56 16.07 39.84 -23.52
N THR A 57 16.96 40.70 -23.01
CA THR A 57 16.57 41.93 -22.31
C THR A 57 15.87 42.91 -23.25
N ASP A 58 16.29 42.97 -24.51
CA ASP A 58 15.62 43.78 -25.52
C ASP A 58 14.26 43.17 -25.87
N VAL A 59 14.18 41.84 -26.01
CA VAL A 59 12.92 41.13 -26.28
C VAL A 59 11.91 41.34 -25.14
N GLU A 60 12.35 41.32 -23.89
CA GLU A 60 11.50 41.61 -22.73
C GLU A 60 11.03 43.07 -22.71
N ALA A 61 11.90 44.03 -23.05
CA ALA A 61 11.53 45.43 -23.19
C ALA A 61 10.51 45.65 -24.32
N PHE A 62 10.73 45.03 -25.50
CA PHE A 62 9.77 45.07 -26.61
C PHE A 62 8.44 44.41 -26.25
N LEU A 63 8.48 43.31 -25.49
CA LEU A 63 7.28 42.63 -25.02
C LEU A 63 6.49 43.52 -24.05
N SER A 64 7.16 44.17 -23.09
CA SER A 64 6.52 45.12 -22.17
C SER A 64 5.88 46.29 -22.91
N GLU A 65 6.57 46.88 -23.89
CA GLU A 65 6.03 47.97 -24.71
C GLU A 65 4.84 47.51 -25.57
N ALA A 66 4.87 46.28 -26.10
CA ALA A 66 3.75 45.69 -26.82
C ALA A 66 2.56 45.38 -25.91
N GLN A 67 2.80 44.98 -24.66
CA GLN A 67 1.77 44.80 -23.64
C GLN A 67 1.11 46.14 -23.27
N ASP A 68 1.89 47.21 -23.10
CA ASP A 68 1.36 48.56 -22.83
C ASP A 68 0.49 49.10 -23.97
N ARG A 69 0.80 48.70 -25.21
CA ARG A 69 -0.03 48.98 -26.39
C ARG A 69 -1.28 48.10 -26.49
N GLY A 70 -1.42 47.10 -25.64
CA GLY A 70 -2.56 46.18 -25.63
C GLY A 70 -2.54 45.13 -26.74
N ASP A 71 -1.37 44.75 -27.26
CA ASP A 71 -1.27 43.66 -28.23
C ASP A 71 -1.73 42.32 -27.61
N PRO A 72 -2.75 41.64 -28.17
CA PRO A 72 -3.28 40.39 -27.62
C PRO A 72 -2.23 39.28 -27.50
N VAL A 73 -1.25 39.22 -28.41
CA VAL A 73 -0.19 38.19 -28.38
C VAL A 73 0.78 38.48 -27.22
N ALA A 74 1.19 39.73 -27.07
CA ALA A 74 2.12 40.15 -26.04
C ALA A 74 1.51 39.99 -24.63
N CYS A 75 0.23 40.37 -24.46
CA CYS A 75 -0.51 40.19 -23.21
C CYS A 75 -0.70 38.72 -22.80
N ALA A 76 -0.66 37.79 -23.77
CA ALA A 76 -0.76 36.37 -23.50
C ALA A 76 0.57 35.76 -23.04
N ILE A 77 1.72 36.39 -23.30
CA ILE A 77 3.03 35.90 -22.87
C ILE A 77 3.29 36.39 -21.44
N HIS A 78 3.46 35.45 -20.50
CA HIS A 78 3.64 35.78 -19.09
C HIS A 78 5.12 35.88 -18.69
N HIS A 79 5.94 34.90 -19.08
CA HIS A 79 7.38 34.92 -18.83
C HIS A 79 8.17 34.14 -19.89
N LEU A 80 9.43 34.54 -20.07
CA LEU A 80 10.38 33.92 -20.99
C LEU A 80 11.37 33.05 -20.20
N ARG A 81 11.54 31.78 -20.58
CA ARG A 81 12.55 30.88 -19.99
C ARG A 81 13.70 30.66 -20.96
N LEU A 82 14.76 31.40 -20.67
CA LEU A 82 15.94 31.62 -21.51
C LEU A 82 16.85 30.40 -21.60
N ASP A 83 16.90 29.61 -20.54
CA ASP A 83 17.75 28.43 -20.37
C ASP A 83 17.25 27.22 -21.16
N THR A 84 15.94 27.14 -21.36
CA THR A 84 15.27 25.97 -21.92
C THR A 84 14.67 26.22 -23.30
N ASN A 85 14.77 27.43 -23.86
CA ASN A 85 14.12 27.81 -25.12
C ASN A 85 12.58 27.64 -25.07
N HIS A 86 11.99 27.94 -23.91
CA HIS A 86 10.54 27.87 -23.68
C HIS A 86 9.96 29.25 -23.38
N ILE A 87 8.72 29.48 -23.81
CA ILE A 87 7.91 30.62 -23.39
C ILE A 87 6.72 30.12 -22.59
N THR A 88 6.30 30.89 -21.60
CA THR A 88 5.11 30.55 -20.82
C THR A 88 4.00 31.50 -21.17
N MET A 89 2.91 30.95 -21.70
CA MET A 89 1.74 31.70 -22.13
C MET A 89 0.55 31.45 -21.20
N ALA A 90 -0.20 32.51 -20.93
CA ALA A 90 -1.46 32.50 -20.21
C ALA A 90 -2.61 32.28 -21.21
N LEU A 91 -3.06 31.03 -21.35
CA LEU A 91 -4.14 30.67 -22.28
C LEU A 91 -5.48 30.55 -21.55
N ARG A 92 -6.56 30.98 -22.20
CA ARG A 92 -7.95 30.93 -21.69
C ARG A 92 -8.82 30.13 -22.64
N ASN A 93 -9.95 29.61 -22.15
CA ASN A 93 -10.92 28.97 -23.04
C ASN A 93 -11.78 30.04 -23.73
N PRO A 94 -11.65 30.23 -25.06
CA PRO A 94 -12.42 31.26 -25.78
C PRO A 94 -13.92 30.94 -25.87
N TYR A 95 -14.34 29.70 -25.62
CA TYR A 95 -15.74 29.26 -25.74
C TYR A 95 -16.48 29.24 -24.40
N GLN A 96 -15.82 29.60 -23.29
CA GLN A 96 -16.39 29.44 -21.96
C GLN A 96 -17.58 30.37 -21.67
N GLN A 97 -17.66 31.51 -22.38
CA GLN A 97 -18.77 32.45 -22.28
C GLN A 97 -20.04 31.98 -23.02
N LEU A 98 -19.92 31.07 -23.98
CA LEU A 98 -21.07 30.56 -24.76
C LEU A 98 -21.84 29.46 -24.03
N ASN A 99 -21.21 28.80 -23.06
CA ASN A 99 -21.85 27.71 -22.30
C ASN A 99 -22.83 28.20 -21.22
N GLU A 100 -22.99 29.50 -21.02
CA GLU A 100 -23.94 30.06 -20.05
C GLU A 100 -25.32 30.40 -20.66
N GLU A 101 -25.45 30.47 -21.99
CA GLU A 101 -26.74 30.77 -22.66
C GLU A 101 -27.43 29.52 -23.25
N ASP A 102 -26.68 28.45 -23.57
CA ASP A 102 -27.24 27.19 -24.08
C ASP A 102 -27.27 26.11 -23.01
N GLY A 103 -28.11 26.33 -21.99
CA GLY A 103 -28.54 25.30 -21.06
C GLY A 103 -29.53 24.32 -21.69
N GLU A 104 -29.12 23.56 -22.70
CA GLU A 104 -29.86 22.41 -23.21
C GLU A 104 -29.01 21.13 -23.17
N HIS A 105 -29.41 20.25 -22.23
CA HIS A 105 -29.25 18.80 -22.20
C HIS A 105 -28.23 18.16 -23.17
N ASP A 106 -27.12 17.68 -22.63
CA ASP A 106 -26.51 16.45 -23.15
C ASP A 106 -26.23 15.46 -22.01
N GLU A 107 -27.32 14.82 -21.58
CA GLU A 107 -27.26 13.57 -20.83
C GLU A 107 -26.64 12.49 -21.73
N VAL A 108 -25.33 12.31 -21.65
CA VAL A 108 -24.73 11.07 -22.15
C VAL A 108 -25.11 9.94 -21.20
N LYS A 109 -26.24 9.29 -21.50
CA LYS A 109 -26.65 7.99 -20.96
C LYS A 109 -25.49 7.00 -21.12
N ARG A 110 -24.89 6.61 -19.99
CA ARG A 110 -24.10 5.38 -19.89
C ARG A 110 -25.02 4.28 -19.37
N GLU A 111 -25.46 3.42 -20.29
CA GLU A 111 -26.05 2.13 -19.93
C GLU A 111 -24.91 1.18 -19.55
N GLU A 112 -24.73 0.92 -18.25
CA GLU A 112 -24.20 -0.36 -17.79
C GLU A 112 -25.09 -0.88 -16.65
N LYS A 113 -25.62 -2.07 -16.87
CA LYS A 113 -26.38 -2.87 -15.92
C LYS A 113 -25.45 -3.32 -14.79
N GLU A 114 -25.91 -3.25 -13.54
CA GLU A 114 -26.16 -4.45 -12.72
C GLU A 114 -26.76 -4.11 -11.35
N GLU A 115 -27.58 -5.06 -10.89
CA GLU A 115 -28.51 -4.97 -9.77
C GLU A 115 -27.85 -5.13 -8.38
N ASP A 116 -28.43 -4.41 -7.42
CA ASP A 116 -28.66 -4.73 -6.00
C ASP A 116 -27.57 -5.38 -5.12
N LYS A 117 -27.22 -4.67 -4.03
CA LYS A 117 -27.82 -4.94 -2.70
C LYS A 117 -27.51 -3.85 -1.65
N LYS A 118 -28.59 -3.35 -1.04
CA LYS A 118 -28.68 -2.52 0.18
C LYS A 118 -28.03 -3.21 1.40
N VAL A 119 -27.40 -2.43 2.30
CA VAL A 119 -27.72 -2.39 3.75
C VAL A 119 -27.37 -1.01 4.34
N GLU A 120 -28.33 -0.43 5.06
CA GLU A 120 -28.28 0.85 5.79
C GLU A 120 -27.50 0.80 7.12
N LYS A 121 -26.92 1.95 7.54
CA LYS A 121 -27.30 2.75 8.75
C LYS A 121 -26.19 3.79 9.06
N LYS A 122 -26.44 5.10 8.90
CA LYS A 122 -26.90 6.07 9.95
C LYS A 122 -26.06 5.97 11.23
N GLN A 123 -25.24 6.93 11.65
CA GLN A 123 -25.47 8.32 12.11
C GLN A 123 -24.13 8.77 12.77
N LYS A 124 -23.67 10.02 12.92
CA LYS A 124 -24.36 11.25 13.33
C LYS A 124 -23.42 12.47 13.14
N LYS A 125 -24.03 13.55 12.65
CA LYS A 125 -23.59 14.96 12.63
C LYS A 125 -22.94 15.43 13.95
N LYS A 126 -21.91 16.30 13.86
CA LYS A 126 -21.94 17.73 14.27
C LYS A 126 -20.53 18.35 14.26
N LYS A 127 -20.29 19.26 13.31
CA LYS A 127 -19.68 20.58 13.57
C LYS A 127 -19.90 21.47 12.33
N LYS A 128 -21.04 22.16 12.33
CA LYS A 128 -21.27 23.37 11.54
C LYS A 128 -20.38 24.47 12.14
N LYS A 129 -19.59 25.16 11.32
CA LYS A 129 -19.44 26.62 11.37
C LYS A 129 -18.73 27.13 10.11
N ASN A 130 -19.39 28.11 9.50
CA ASN A 130 -19.01 29.02 8.42
C ASN A 130 -18.65 28.47 7.03
N MET A 131 -19.73 28.17 6.32
CA MET A 131 -19.88 28.35 4.89
C MET A 131 -19.80 29.86 4.56
N GLN A 132 -18.62 30.36 4.20
CA GLN A 132 -18.53 31.53 3.33
C GLN A 132 -18.67 30.99 1.90
N LYS A 133 -19.65 31.52 1.17
CA LYS A 133 -19.84 31.27 -0.26
C LYS A 133 -18.52 31.64 -0.98
N PRO A 134 -17.94 30.79 -1.84
CA PRO A 134 -16.92 31.29 -2.74
C PRO A 134 -17.63 32.15 -3.80
N GLU A 135 -17.23 33.40 -3.85
CA GLU A 135 -17.65 34.40 -4.82
C GLU A 135 -17.36 33.90 -6.25
N SER A 136 -18.21 34.34 -7.17
CA SER A 136 -18.35 33.93 -8.57
C SER A 136 -17.24 34.40 -9.51
N ASP A 137 -15.98 34.48 -9.05
CA ASP A 137 -14.83 35.01 -9.82
C ASP A 137 -13.90 33.90 -10.36
N GLY A 138 -14.34 32.65 -10.34
CA GLY A 138 -13.49 31.50 -10.65
C GLY A 138 -13.41 31.07 -12.12
N LEU A 139 -14.31 31.55 -12.98
CA LEU A 139 -14.68 30.79 -14.18
C LEU A 139 -13.86 31.09 -15.44
N ASN A 140 -12.99 32.11 -15.46
CA ASN A 140 -12.15 32.38 -16.64
C ASN A 140 -10.68 32.56 -16.25
N LYS A 141 -10.16 31.67 -15.39
CA LYS A 141 -8.77 31.74 -14.94
C LYS A 141 -7.83 31.33 -16.07
N PRO A 142 -6.83 32.17 -16.44
CA PRO A 142 -5.83 31.78 -17.41
C PRO A 142 -4.97 30.64 -16.84
N VAL A 143 -4.70 29.65 -17.67
CA VAL A 143 -3.77 28.57 -17.34
C VAL A 143 -2.41 28.93 -17.93
N LEU A 144 -1.37 28.85 -17.10
CA LEU A 144 0.00 29.05 -17.54
C LEU A 144 0.53 27.77 -18.20
N ILE A 145 0.92 27.89 -19.46
CA ILE A 145 1.34 26.75 -20.29
C ILE A 145 2.70 27.04 -20.90
N ASP A 146 3.57 26.06 -20.73
CA ASP A 146 4.94 26.07 -21.18
C ASP A 146 5.02 25.57 -22.63
N LEU A 147 5.50 26.41 -23.52
CA LEU A 147 5.57 26.14 -24.96
C LEU A 147 7.01 26.18 -25.45
N ASP A 148 7.39 25.18 -26.23
CA ASP A 148 8.72 25.09 -26.84
C ASP A 148 8.77 25.93 -28.11
N LEU A 149 9.72 26.87 -28.17
CA LEU A 149 9.95 27.73 -29.34
C LEU A 149 10.45 26.95 -30.55
N GLY A 150 11.02 25.75 -30.38
CA GLY A 150 11.46 24.88 -31.47
C GLY A 150 10.33 24.14 -32.19
N LEU A 151 9.13 24.11 -31.61
CA LEU A 151 8.00 23.31 -32.08
C LEU A 151 6.82 24.17 -32.55
N SER A 152 6.05 23.73 -33.53
CA SER A 152 4.80 24.42 -33.91
C SER A 152 3.76 24.37 -32.80
N ALA A 153 2.71 25.20 -32.89
CA ALA A 153 1.60 25.16 -31.92
C ALA A 153 0.99 23.74 -31.79
N PHE A 154 0.76 23.07 -32.92
CA PHE A 154 0.28 21.67 -32.96
C PHE A 154 1.27 20.66 -32.39
N ALA A 155 2.58 20.85 -32.62
CA ALA A 155 3.57 19.94 -32.04
C ALA A 155 3.67 20.10 -30.51
N ASN A 156 3.50 21.34 -30.02
CA ASN A 156 3.38 21.61 -28.59
C ASN A 156 2.13 20.97 -27.98
N SER A 157 0.94 21.09 -28.60
CA SER A 157 -0.28 20.40 -28.10
C SER A 157 -0.12 18.87 -28.11
N LYS A 158 0.47 18.33 -29.19
CA LYS A 158 0.77 16.90 -29.31
C LYS A 158 1.68 16.39 -28.19
N ARG A 159 2.69 17.15 -27.78
CA ARG A 159 3.59 16.80 -26.66
C ARG A 159 2.78 16.56 -25.38
N PHE A 160 1.81 17.42 -25.06
CA PHE A 160 0.94 17.24 -23.89
C PHE A 160 0.02 16.02 -24.02
N TYR A 161 -0.52 15.74 -25.22
CA TYR A 161 -1.26 14.49 -25.43
C TYR A 161 -0.40 13.23 -25.28
N ASP A 162 0.86 13.28 -25.70
CA ASP A 162 1.79 12.18 -25.51
C ASP A 162 2.15 12.00 -24.03
N LEU A 163 2.35 13.10 -23.28
CA LEU A 163 2.54 13.07 -21.82
C LEU A 163 1.33 12.44 -21.11
N LYS A 164 0.09 12.83 -21.47
CA LYS A 164 -1.14 12.19 -21.01
C LYS A 164 -1.13 10.68 -21.27
N ARG A 165 -0.78 10.24 -22.48
CA ARG A 165 -0.70 8.79 -22.81
C ARG A 165 0.37 8.08 -21.97
N HIS A 166 1.50 8.71 -21.73
CA HIS A 166 2.55 8.16 -20.88
C HIS A 166 2.11 8.05 -19.41
N ALA A 167 1.41 9.06 -18.89
CA ALA A 167 0.84 9.03 -17.54
C ALA A 167 -0.23 7.95 -17.41
N ALA A 168 -1.13 7.80 -18.40
CA ALA A 168 -2.11 6.70 -18.44
C ALA A 168 -1.43 5.31 -18.43
N LYS A 169 -0.35 5.13 -19.20
CA LYS A 169 0.45 3.90 -19.18
C LYS A 169 1.11 3.65 -17.82
N LYS A 170 1.55 4.70 -17.11
CA LYS A 170 2.12 4.59 -15.76
C LYS A 170 1.05 4.21 -14.73
N GLU A 171 -0.15 4.77 -14.86
CA GLU A 171 -1.29 4.41 -14.02
C GLU A 171 -1.63 2.92 -14.14
N LEU A 172 -1.83 2.43 -15.37
CA LEU A 172 -2.10 1.02 -15.63
C LEU A 172 -1.02 0.10 -15.03
N LYS A 173 0.26 0.41 -15.26
CA LYS A 173 1.37 -0.36 -14.68
C LYS A 173 1.38 -0.33 -13.16
N THR A 174 0.99 0.79 -12.55
CA THR A 174 0.92 0.94 -11.09
C THR A 174 -0.21 0.10 -10.52
N ILE A 175 -1.36 0.06 -11.19
CA ILE A 175 -2.51 -0.80 -10.84
C ILE A 175 -2.13 -2.27 -10.95
N GLU A 176 -1.52 -2.70 -12.06
CA GLU A 176 -1.11 -4.10 -12.23
C GLU A 176 -0.06 -4.53 -11.20
N ALA A 177 0.90 -3.66 -10.90
CA ALA A 177 1.94 -3.94 -9.90
C ALA A 177 1.34 -4.04 -8.49
N SER A 178 0.42 -3.13 -8.15
CA SER A 178 -0.25 -3.14 -6.85
C SER A 178 -1.15 -4.37 -6.70
N GLU A 179 -1.93 -4.73 -7.72
CA GLU A 179 -2.78 -5.91 -7.71
C GLU A 179 -1.97 -7.20 -7.53
N LYS A 180 -0.84 -7.34 -8.24
CA LYS A 180 0.08 -8.48 -8.06
C LYS A 180 0.64 -8.55 -6.64
N ALA A 181 1.03 -7.40 -6.08
CA ALA A 181 1.52 -7.33 -4.70
C ALA A 181 0.44 -7.73 -3.69
N PHE A 182 -0.79 -7.23 -3.83
CA PHE A 182 -1.93 -7.59 -2.98
C PHE A 182 -2.26 -9.08 -3.06
N LYS A 183 -2.39 -9.64 -4.27
CA LYS A 183 -2.63 -11.09 -4.46
C LYS A 183 -1.53 -11.94 -3.82
N SER A 184 -0.28 -11.51 -3.89
CA SER A 184 0.84 -12.22 -3.26
C SER A 184 0.80 -12.15 -1.73
N ALA A 185 0.40 -11.00 -1.17
CA ALA A 185 0.23 -10.81 0.26
C ALA A 185 -0.94 -11.64 0.80
N GLU A 186 -2.07 -11.67 0.09
CA GLU A 186 -3.23 -12.50 0.42
C GLU A 186 -2.90 -14.00 0.42
N LYS A 187 -2.12 -14.47 -0.57
CA LYS A 187 -1.69 -15.88 -0.59
C LYS A 187 -0.80 -16.23 0.60
N LYS A 188 0.14 -15.35 0.95
CA LYS A 188 1.01 -15.55 2.12
C LYS A 188 0.20 -15.52 3.42
N THR A 189 -0.71 -14.57 3.59
CA THR A 189 -1.57 -14.52 4.79
C THR A 189 -2.45 -15.76 4.90
N TRP A 190 -2.98 -16.27 3.78
CA TRP A 190 -3.75 -17.52 3.74
C TRP A 190 -2.93 -18.75 4.12
N GLN A 191 -1.68 -18.84 3.65
CA GLN A 191 -0.75 -19.91 4.03
C GLN A 191 -0.43 -19.85 5.53
N THR A 192 -0.07 -18.68 6.04
CA THR A 192 0.20 -18.48 7.47
C THR A 192 -1.03 -18.80 8.32
N LEU A 193 -2.23 -18.38 7.91
CA LEU A 193 -3.48 -18.71 8.61
C LEU A 193 -3.75 -20.23 8.64
N LYS A 194 -3.47 -20.95 7.54
CA LYS A 194 -3.58 -22.41 7.49
C LYS A 194 -2.58 -23.08 8.42
N GLU A 195 -1.32 -22.66 8.42
CA GLU A 195 -0.28 -23.19 9.30
C GLU A 195 -0.64 -22.97 10.77
N VAL A 196 -1.02 -21.74 11.14
CA VAL A 196 -1.47 -21.42 12.50
C VAL A 196 -2.67 -22.28 12.90
N ARG A 197 -3.62 -22.49 12.00
CA ARG A 197 -4.78 -23.36 12.25
C ARG A 197 -4.37 -24.82 12.48
N VAL A 198 -3.45 -25.35 11.68
CA VAL A 198 -2.93 -26.73 11.83
C VAL A 198 -2.21 -26.89 13.18
N VAL A 199 -1.30 -25.97 13.51
CA VAL A 199 -0.59 -25.99 14.80
C VAL A 199 -1.55 -25.90 15.98
N ALA A 200 -2.54 -25.00 15.92
CA ALA A 200 -3.57 -24.87 16.95
C ALA A 200 -4.41 -26.15 17.10
N SER A 201 -4.75 -26.80 15.99
CA SER A 201 -5.49 -28.08 16.00
C SER A 201 -4.65 -29.22 16.60
N ILE A 202 -3.35 -29.29 16.29
CA ILE A 202 -2.43 -30.31 16.84
C ILE A 202 -2.28 -30.12 18.36
N GLN A 203 -2.06 -28.89 18.82
CA GLN A 203 -1.96 -28.59 20.25
C GLN A 203 -3.25 -28.92 21.01
N LYS A 204 -4.42 -28.69 20.40
CA LYS A 204 -5.71 -29.07 20.98
C LYS A 204 -5.91 -30.59 21.03
N ALA A 205 -5.36 -31.34 20.08
CA ALA A 205 -5.48 -32.80 20.00
C ALA A 205 -4.50 -33.53 20.93
N ARG A 206 -3.36 -32.93 21.29
CA ARG A 206 -2.37 -33.57 22.18
C ARG A 206 -2.86 -33.52 23.63
N LYS A 207 -3.19 -34.70 24.18
CA LYS A 207 -3.37 -34.87 25.64
C LYS A 207 -2.00 -34.81 26.30
N ILE A 208 -1.70 -33.72 27.00
CA ILE A 208 -0.48 -33.61 27.82
C ILE A 208 -0.64 -34.53 29.02
N TYR A 209 0.20 -35.55 29.13
CA TYR A 209 0.16 -36.42 30.30
C TYR A 209 0.82 -35.74 31.51
N TRP A 210 0.29 -35.99 32.71
CA TRP A 210 0.76 -35.34 33.94
C TRP A 210 2.24 -35.63 34.26
N PHE A 211 2.75 -36.79 33.84
CA PHE A 211 4.12 -37.23 34.08
C PHE A 211 5.13 -36.56 33.14
N GLU A 212 4.71 -35.91 32.05
CA GLU A 212 5.61 -35.26 31.09
C GLU A 212 6.40 -34.10 31.70
N LYS A 213 5.96 -33.57 32.84
CA LYS A 213 6.66 -32.53 33.60
C LYS A 213 7.90 -33.07 34.34
N LEU A 214 7.92 -34.36 34.63
CA LEU A 214 8.97 -35.05 35.38
C LEU A 214 10.06 -35.57 34.42
N LEU A 215 11.16 -36.12 34.94
CA LEU A 215 12.01 -36.98 34.12
C LEU A 215 11.26 -38.31 33.96
N TRP A 216 10.99 -38.72 32.72
CA TRP A 216 10.26 -39.95 32.48
C TRP A 216 10.80 -40.65 31.24
N PHE A 217 10.69 -41.97 31.24
CA PHE A 217 10.93 -42.80 30.07
C PHE A 217 10.06 -44.06 30.18
N ILE A 218 9.94 -44.77 29.06
CA ILE A 218 9.26 -46.07 29.01
C ILE A 218 10.36 -47.13 28.94
N SER A 219 10.36 -48.08 29.87
CA SER A 219 11.32 -49.18 29.86
C SER A 219 11.08 -50.14 28.69
N SER A 220 12.04 -51.01 28.39
CA SER A 220 11.90 -52.07 27.36
C SER A 220 10.67 -52.95 27.59
N GLU A 221 10.33 -53.20 28.85
CA GLU A 221 9.14 -53.96 29.27
C GLU A 221 7.84 -53.11 29.29
N ASN A 222 7.88 -51.94 28.66
CA ASN A 222 6.76 -51.03 28.48
C ASN A 222 6.16 -50.47 29.79
N PHE A 223 6.99 -50.37 30.85
CA PHE A 223 6.61 -49.72 32.11
C PHE A 223 7.00 -48.24 32.08
N LEU A 224 6.11 -47.38 32.60
CA LEU A 224 6.41 -45.96 32.77
C LEU A 224 7.29 -45.77 34.01
N VAL A 225 8.48 -45.20 33.80
CA VAL A 225 9.38 -44.80 34.89
C VAL A 225 9.34 -43.29 35.03
N ILE A 226 9.20 -42.80 36.26
CA ILE A 226 9.21 -41.38 36.60
C ILE A 226 10.28 -41.08 37.65
N ALA A 227 10.97 -39.95 37.51
CA ALA A 227 12.02 -39.49 38.40
C ALA A 227 11.96 -37.96 38.56
N GLY A 228 12.40 -37.45 39.70
CA GLY A 228 12.44 -36.01 39.96
C GLY A 228 13.76 -35.38 39.53
N ARG A 229 13.72 -34.12 39.11
CA ARG A 229 14.94 -33.32 38.81
C ARG A 229 15.55 -32.68 40.05
N ASP A 230 14.74 -32.46 41.08
CA ASP A 230 15.10 -31.79 42.32
C ASP A 230 14.53 -32.54 43.53
N GLN A 231 14.99 -32.17 44.72
CA GLN A 231 14.54 -32.79 45.97
C GLN A 231 13.03 -32.64 46.18
N GLN A 232 12.44 -31.51 45.78
CA GLN A 232 11.00 -31.25 45.92
C GLN A 232 10.16 -32.15 45.02
N GLN A 233 10.57 -32.39 43.77
CA GLN A 233 9.92 -33.33 42.86
C GLN A 233 10.11 -34.78 43.33
N ASN A 234 11.29 -35.14 43.85
CA ASN A 234 11.51 -36.48 44.41
C ASN A 234 10.51 -36.76 45.55
N GLU A 235 10.35 -35.83 46.49
CA GLU A 235 9.36 -35.96 47.56
C GLU A 235 7.93 -36.00 47.03
N LEU A 236 7.58 -35.17 46.05
CA LEU A 236 6.26 -35.16 45.43
C LEU A 236 5.96 -36.51 44.75
N ILE A 237 6.92 -37.08 44.03
CA ILE A 237 6.78 -38.37 43.35
C ILE A 237 6.49 -39.47 44.35
N VAL A 238 7.29 -39.56 45.41
CA VAL A 238 7.13 -40.61 46.43
C VAL A 238 5.84 -40.43 47.22
N LYS A 239 5.51 -39.21 47.65
CA LYS A 239 4.34 -38.98 48.51
C LYS A 239 3.02 -39.03 47.74
N ARG A 240 2.98 -38.52 46.51
CA ARG A 240 1.72 -38.31 45.76
C ARG A 240 1.50 -39.31 44.64
N TYR A 241 2.58 -39.76 44.01
CA TYR A 241 2.48 -40.61 42.82
C TYR A 241 2.82 -42.06 43.08
N LEU A 242 3.52 -42.45 44.15
CA LEU A 242 3.72 -43.86 44.50
C LEU A 242 2.42 -44.51 45.00
N ARG A 243 2.01 -45.63 44.39
CA ARG A 243 0.84 -46.42 44.81
C ARG A 243 1.26 -47.85 45.20
N ALA A 244 0.38 -48.55 45.93
CA ALA A 244 0.58 -49.96 46.24
C ALA A 244 0.70 -50.78 44.93
N GLY A 245 1.83 -51.47 44.75
CA GLY A 245 2.15 -52.25 43.54
C GLY A 245 3.15 -51.58 42.59
N ASP A 246 3.43 -50.28 42.77
CA ASP A 246 4.53 -49.59 42.11
C ASP A 246 5.87 -49.90 42.80
N LEU A 247 6.97 -49.76 42.07
CA LEU A 247 8.31 -50.01 42.61
C LEU A 247 9.07 -48.71 42.81
N TYR A 248 9.70 -48.58 43.98
CA TYR A 248 10.59 -47.49 44.32
C TYR A 248 12.05 -47.90 44.12
N LEU A 249 12.82 -47.04 43.46
CA LEU A 249 14.22 -47.25 43.12
C LEU A 249 15.03 -46.03 43.56
N HIS A 250 16.17 -46.28 44.19
CA HIS A 250 17.13 -45.26 44.60
C HIS A 250 18.53 -45.87 44.52
N ALA A 251 19.51 -45.11 44.03
CA ALA A 251 20.89 -45.56 44.03
C ALA A 251 21.50 -45.34 45.43
N ASP A 252 22.40 -46.21 45.88
CA ASP A 252 23.07 -46.06 47.17
C ASP A 252 24.20 -45.01 47.10
N ILE A 253 23.84 -43.79 46.68
CA ILE A 253 24.73 -42.66 46.49
C ILE A 253 24.00 -41.40 47.00
N HIS A 254 24.74 -40.55 47.72
CA HIS A 254 24.20 -39.31 48.23
C HIS A 254 23.87 -38.34 47.08
N GLY A 255 22.62 -37.85 47.04
CA GLY A 255 22.14 -36.97 45.97
C GLY A 255 21.59 -37.70 44.74
N ALA A 256 21.44 -39.03 44.79
CA ALA A 256 20.78 -39.79 43.73
C ALA A 256 19.30 -39.40 43.58
N THR A 257 18.77 -39.50 42.36
CA THR A 257 17.37 -39.25 42.08
C THR A 257 16.50 -40.41 42.54
N SER A 258 15.34 -40.08 43.10
CA SER A 258 14.30 -41.07 43.41
C SER A 258 13.54 -41.42 42.15
N CYS A 259 13.51 -42.70 41.80
CA CYS A 259 12.81 -43.22 40.63
C CYS A 259 11.64 -44.10 41.08
N VAL A 260 10.49 -43.96 40.41
CA VAL A 260 9.31 -44.81 40.64
C VAL A 260 8.91 -45.45 39.32
N LEU A 261 8.80 -46.77 39.31
CA LEU A 261 8.27 -47.53 38.18
C LEU A 261 6.78 -47.80 38.40
N LYS A 262 5.98 -47.37 37.45
CA LYS A 262 4.52 -47.49 37.45
C LYS A 262 4.08 -48.85 36.93
N ASN A 263 3.44 -49.63 37.80
CA ASN A 263 2.94 -50.95 37.45
C ASN A 263 1.46 -50.89 37.08
N ASN A 264 1.17 -50.68 35.79
CA ASN A 264 -0.20 -50.65 35.29
C ASN A 264 -0.76 -52.04 34.93
N THR A 265 0.05 -53.10 35.01
CA THR A 265 -0.33 -54.45 34.54
C THR A 265 -0.79 -55.38 35.66
N GLY A 266 -0.70 -54.97 36.93
CA GLY A 266 -1.15 -55.76 38.08
C GLY A 266 -0.37 -57.06 38.29
N LYS A 267 0.67 -57.31 37.49
CA LYS A 267 1.56 -58.45 37.63
C LYS A 267 2.47 -58.22 38.83
N ASN A 268 2.71 -59.27 39.61
CA ASN A 268 3.66 -59.21 40.72
C ASN A 268 5.08 -59.08 40.12
N LEU A 269 5.67 -57.89 40.26
CA LEU A 269 7.00 -57.61 39.72
C LEU A 269 8.04 -58.29 40.62
N SER A 270 8.65 -59.36 40.09
CA SER A 270 9.70 -60.09 40.79
C SER A 270 10.99 -59.26 40.82
N TRP A 271 11.57 -59.09 42.02
CA TRP A 271 12.83 -58.37 42.26
C TRP A 271 14.02 -58.94 41.47
N LYS A 272 13.95 -60.21 41.04
CA LYS A 272 14.96 -60.84 40.18
C LYS A 272 15.01 -60.26 38.76
N MET A 273 13.92 -59.65 38.29
CA MET A 273 13.82 -59.13 36.93
C MET A 273 14.49 -57.75 36.76
N MET A 274 14.85 -57.07 37.86
CA MET A 274 15.36 -55.69 37.84
C MET A 274 16.85 -55.53 38.15
N LEU A 275 17.50 -56.51 38.77
CA LEU A 275 18.94 -56.43 39.09
C LEU A 275 19.86 -56.63 37.87
N VAL A 276 19.34 -57.15 36.75
CA VAL A 276 20.16 -57.49 35.56
C VAL A 276 20.34 -56.29 34.62
N ASN A 277 19.39 -55.36 34.53
CA ASN A 277 19.39 -54.37 33.45
C ASN A 277 19.74 -52.93 33.85
N LEU A 278 20.06 -52.67 35.13
CA LEU A 278 20.49 -51.33 35.58
C LEU A 278 22.02 -51.15 35.62
N VAL A 279 22.78 -52.23 35.46
CA VAL A 279 24.26 -52.20 35.49
C VAL A 279 24.88 -52.20 34.08
N GLU A 280 24.11 -52.54 33.03
CA GLU A 280 24.62 -52.64 31.64
C GLU A 280 24.34 -51.39 30.77
N SER A 281 24.00 -50.24 31.35
CA SER A 281 23.78 -49.01 30.58
C SER A 281 24.35 -47.78 31.28
N ALA A 282 25.64 -47.86 31.62
CA ALA A 282 26.50 -46.71 31.92
C ALA A 282 27.61 -46.63 30.87
#